data_AF-A0A918LXQ1-F1
#
_entry.id   AF-A0A918LXQ1-F1
#
_cell.length_a   1.000
_cell.length_b   1.000
_cell.length_c   1.000
_cell.angle_alpha   90.00
_cell.angle_beta   90.00
_cell.angle_gamma   90.00
#
_symmetry.space_group_name_H-M   'P 1'
#
loop_
_entity.id
_entity.type
_entity.pdbx_description
1 polymer ?
#
loop_
_entity_poly.entity_id
_entity_poly.type
_entity_poly.pdbx_seq_one_letter_code
_entity_poly.pdbx_strand_id
1 'polypeptide(L)'
;MRAPARGALLRPVRILEFRTRANPPWWDRGMSDLRIRAAAPDDLDTVLAFWKAAAEGTSISDDRAGVERLVARDPEALILAELDGELVGTVIAGFDGWRCHLYRLAVHPERRRRGIGSALLTAAEERFVRLGGRRGDAMVLTRNETAHHAWRAAGYAPEERWRRWTKPLTD
;
A
#
# COMPACT_ATOMS: atom_id res chain seq x y z
N MET A 1 27.61 10.66 -56.98
CA MET A 1 28.62 10.14 -56.02
C MET A 1 27.97 10.09 -54.64
N ARG A 2 28.08 8.93 -53.95
CA ARG A 2 27.57 8.54 -52.62
C ARG A 2 26.32 7.64 -52.63
N ALA A 3 26.59 6.34 -52.56
CA ALA A 3 25.68 5.28 -52.14
C ALA A 3 25.62 5.19 -50.60
N PRO A 4 24.50 4.74 -49.99
CA PRO A 4 24.50 4.28 -48.62
C PRO A 4 24.75 2.77 -48.56
N ALA A 5 25.76 2.36 -47.79
CA ALA A 5 26.06 0.97 -47.50
C ALA A 5 24.97 0.34 -46.63
N ARG A 6 24.34 -0.73 -47.14
CA ARG A 6 23.53 -1.68 -46.36
C ARG A 6 24.30 -2.98 -46.28
N GLY A 7 24.51 -3.48 -45.06
CA GLY A 7 25.06 -4.83 -44.85
C GLY A 7 25.96 -4.93 -43.62
N ALA A 8 25.36 -5.10 -42.45
CA ALA A 8 26.04 -5.74 -41.33
C ALA A 8 25.05 -6.69 -40.67
N LEU A 9 25.33 -7.98 -40.87
CA LEU A 9 24.59 -9.11 -40.35
C LEU A 9 24.51 -9.07 -38.82
N LEU A 10 23.30 -9.25 -38.29
CA LEU A 10 23.05 -9.53 -36.88
C LEU A 10 23.77 -10.83 -36.51
N ARG A 11 24.78 -10.73 -35.65
CA ARG A 11 25.36 -11.90 -34.97
C ARG A 11 24.40 -12.33 -33.86
N PRO A 12 24.02 -13.62 -33.77
CA PRO A 12 23.22 -14.08 -32.65
C PRO A 12 24.06 -13.98 -31.37
N VAL A 13 23.55 -13.22 -30.39
CA VAL A 13 24.08 -13.23 -29.03
C VAL A 13 23.81 -14.62 -28.46
N ARG A 14 24.87 -15.34 -28.11
CA ARG A 14 24.80 -16.63 -27.43
C ARG A 14 24.06 -16.44 -26.11
N ILE A 15 22.89 -17.06 -25.98
CA ILE A 15 22.27 -17.30 -24.68
C ILE A 15 23.25 -18.20 -23.92
N LEU A 16 23.91 -17.64 -22.92
CA LEU A 16 24.70 -18.42 -21.99
C LEU A 16 23.69 -19.23 -21.16
N GLU A 17 23.50 -20.50 -21.51
CA GLU A 17 22.77 -21.45 -20.67
C GLU A 17 23.52 -21.56 -19.34
N PHE A 18 23.03 -20.85 -18.33
CA PHE A 18 23.44 -21.06 -16.95
C PHE A 18 22.96 -22.45 -16.55
N ARG A 19 23.89 -23.41 -16.59
CA ARG A 19 23.73 -24.73 -15.97
C ARG A 19 23.24 -24.53 -14.53
N THR A 20 22.06 -25.07 -14.25
CA THR A 20 21.43 -25.14 -12.94
C THR A 20 22.35 -25.86 -11.95
N ARG A 21 23.09 -25.11 -11.14
CA ARG A 21 23.48 -25.62 -9.82
C ARG A 21 22.21 -25.58 -8.97
N ALA A 22 21.78 -26.75 -8.51
CA ALA A 22 20.75 -26.84 -7.48
C ALA A 22 21.12 -25.90 -6.34
N ASN A 23 20.19 -24.99 -5.98
CA ASN A 23 20.39 -24.11 -4.85
C ASN A 23 20.51 -24.98 -3.57
N PRO A 24 21.48 -24.70 -2.70
CA PRO A 24 21.61 -25.43 -1.45
C PRO A 24 20.38 -25.19 -0.55
N PRO A 25 20.01 -26.12 0.36
CA PRO A 25 18.73 -26.12 1.08
C PRO A 25 18.46 -24.92 1.99
N TRP A 26 19.43 -24.03 2.17
CA TRP A 26 19.35 -22.85 3.00
C TRP A 26 19.08 -21.55 2.21
N TRP A 27 19.06 -21.61 0.88
CA TRP A 27 18.80 -20.44 0.02
C TRP A 27 17.32 -19.98 0.06
N ASP A 28 16.42 -20.83 0.53
CA ASP A 28 14.99 -20.52 0.72
C ASP A 28 14.67 -19.88 2.09
N ARG A 29 15.67 -19.72 2.97
CA ARG A 29 15.49 -19.00 4.23
C ARG A 29 15.92 -17.54 4.09
N GLY A 30 14.95 -16.68 3.74
CA GLY A 30 15.00 -15.27 4.15
C GLY A 30 14.87 -14.21 3.07
N MET A 31 14.21 -14.47 1.94
CA MET A 31 13.47 -13.37 1.31
C MET A 31 12.17 -13.23 2.09
N SER A 32 12.10 -12.22 2.95
CA SER A 32 10.84 -11.75 3.54
C SER A 32 9.79 -11.63 2.43
N ASP A 33 8.83 -12.56 2.37
CA ASP A 33 7.80 -12.56 1.32
C ASP A 33 6.75 -11.50 1.68
N LEU A 34 7.13 -10.24 1.47
CA LEU A 34 6.25 -9.11 1.63
C LEU A 34 5.30 -9.08 0.42
N ARG A 35 4.05 -9.45 0.65
CA ARG A 35 2.99 -9.40 -0.35
C ARG A 35 2.08 -8.22 -0.08
N ILE A 36 1.85 -7.42 -1.12
CA ILE A 36 0.82 -6.37 -1.11
C ILE A 36 -0.40 -6.89 -1.89
N ARG A 37 -1.58 -6.87 -1.26
CA ARG A 37 -2.83 -7.36 -1.87
C ARG A 37 -4.04 -6.60 -1.39
N ALA A 38 -5.13 -6.66 -2.14
CA ALA A 38 -6.44 -6.25 -1.65
C ALA A 38 -6.96 -7.21 -0.57
N ALA A 39 -7.76 -6.69 0.36
CA ALA A 39 -8.49 -7.49 1.32
C ALA A 39 -9.66 -8.24 0.68
N ALA A 40 -9.90 -9.45 1.17
CA ALA A 40 -11.07 -10.26 0.91
C ALA A 40 -12.05 -10.18 2.11
N PRO A 41 -13.32 -10.59 1.95
CA PRO A 41 -14.29 -10.63 3.05
C PRO A 41 -13.84 -11.43 4.29
N ASP A 42 -13.00 -12.45 4.08
CA ASP A 42 -12.49 -13.30 5.16
C ASP A 42 -11.39 -12.60 5.99
N ASP A 43 -10.79 -11.51 5.49
CA ASP A 43 -9.74 -10.77 6.19
C ASP A 43 -10.30 -9.82 7.27
N LEU A 44 -11.60 -9.53 7.25
CA LEU A 44 -12.10 -8.32 7.92
C LEU A 44 -11.98 -8.39 9.45
N ASP A 45 -12.18 -9.57 10.05
CA ASP A 45 -11.99 -9.74 11.49
C ASP A 45 -10.51 -9.58 11.88
N THR A 46 -9.61 -10.13 11.07
CA THR A 46 -8.16 -9.99 11.25
C THR A 46 -7.73 -8.53 11.12
N VAL A 47 -8.27 -7.79 10.15
CA VAL A 47 -7.99 -6.35 9.96
C VAL A 47 -8.48 -5.53 11.16
N LEU A 48 -9.70 -5.80 11.64
CA LEU A 48 -10.24 -5.09 12.80
C LEU A 48 -9.44 -5.38 14.08
N ALA A 49 -9.02 -6.63 14.29
CA ALA A 49 -8.13 -7.00 15.38
C ALA A 49 -6.77 -6.30 15.25
N PHE A 50 -6.21 -6.27 14.03
CA PHE A 50 -4.95 -5.60 13.74
C PHE A 50 -5.02 -4.09 14.04
N TRP A 51 -6.10 -3.39 13.63
CA TRP A 51 -6.24 -1.96 13.93
C TRP A 51 -6.31 -1.65 15.41
N LYS A 52 -6.95 -2.51 16.22
CA LYS A 52 -6.96 -2.35 17.69
C LYS A 52 -5.55 -2.41 18.29
N ALA A 53 -4.66 -3.22 17.72
CA ALA A 53 -3.30 -3.40 18.22
C ALA A 53 -2.28 -2.40 17.63
N ALA A 54 -2.42 -2.04 16.35
CA ALA A 54 -1.38 -1.36 15.58
C ALA A 54 -1.72 0.07 15.15
N ALA A 55 -3.00 0.46 15.12
CA ALA A 55 -3.42 1.79 14.69
C ALA A 55 -3.64 2.72 15.89
N GLU A 56 -3.13 3.94 15.80
CA GLU A 56 -3.46 4.98 16.78
C GLU A 56 -4.79 5.65 16.44
N GLY A 57 -5.67 5.73 17.44
CA GLY A 57 -6.99 6.35 17.32
C GLY A 57 -8.09 5.37 16.90
N THR A 58 -9.25 5.50 17.53
CA THR A 58 -10.47 4.76 17.19
C THR A 58 -11.37 5.65 16.34
N SER A 59 -11.99 5.08 15.31
CA SER A 59 -13.08 5.73 14.57
C SER A 59 -14.36 4.98 14.83
N ILE A 60 -15.48 5.70 14.86
CA ILE A 60 -16.82 5.09 14.96
C ILE A 60 -17.08 4.10 13.81
N SER A 61 -16.37 4.28 12.70
CA SER A 61 -16.50 3.48 11.48
C SER A 61 -15.63 2.23 11.45
N ASP A 62 -14.84 1.96 12.51
CA ASP A 62 -14.01 0.75 12.60
C ASP A 62 -14.82 -0.44 13.13
N ASP A 63 -15.99 -0.67 12.53
CA ASP A 63 -16.83 -1.82 12.80
C ASP A 63 -16.89 -2.74 11.57
N ARG A 64 -17.31 -3.99 11.79
CA ARG A 64 -17.38 -4.99 10.72
C ARG A 64 -18.28 -4.55 9.58
N ALA A 65 -19.44 -3.98 9.90
CA ALA A 65 -20.40 -3.55 8.88
C ALA A 65 -19.84 -2.42 7.99
N GLY A 66 -19.05 -1.51 8.56
CA GLY A 66 -18.39 -0.41 7.87
C GLY A 66 -17.32 -0.90 6.90
N VAL A 67 -16.44 -1.79 7.35
CA VAL A 67 -15.39 -2.36 6.50
C VAL A 67 -15.99 -3.29 5.44
N GLU A 68 -17.03 -4.05 5.77
CA GLU A 68 -17.75 -4.89 4.80
C GLU A 68 -18.40 -4.05 3.70
N ARG A 69 -19.07 -2.96 4.04
CA ARG A 69 -19.60 -2.01 3.04
C ARG A 69 -18.51 -1.41 2.16
N LEU A 70 -17.34 -1.09 2.74
CA LEU A 70 -16.19 -0.58 1.98
C LEU A 70 -15.72 -1.61 0.95
N VAL A 71 -15.43 -2.84 1.38
CA VAL A 71 -14.90 -3.91 0.51
C VAL A 71 -15.94 -4.36 -0.51
N ALA A 72 -17.22 -4.40 -0.17
CA ALA A 72 -18.29 -4.71 -1.12
C ALA A 72 -18.45 -3.63 -2.20
N ARG A 73 -18.30 -2.35 -1.82
CA ARG A 73 -18.40 -1.22 -2.76
C ARG A 73 -17.16 -1.10 -3.64
N ASP A 74 -15.98 -1.27 -3.06
CA ASP A 74 -14.70 -1.13 -3.73
C ASP A 74 -13.72 -2.21 -3.22
N PRO A 75 -13.68 -3.39 -3.88
CA PRO A 75 -12.87 -4.53 -3.44
C PRO A 75 -11.37 -4.26 -3.40
N GLU A 76 -10.87 -3.24 -4.11
CA GLU A 76 -9.45 -2.88 -4.13
C GLU A 76 -9.09 -1.77 -3.14
N ALA A 77 -10.06 -1.18 -2.43
CA ALA A 77 -9.83 -0.02 -1.57
C ALA A 77 -9.05 -0.35 -0.30
N LEU A 78 -9.22 -1.54 0.29
CA LEU A 78 -8.49 -1.95 1.48
C LEU A 78 -7.28 -2.77 1.08
N ILE A 79 -6.09 -2.19 1.20
CA ILE A 79 -4.81 -2.80 0.82
C ILE A 79 -4.12 -3.33 2.08
N LEU A 80 -3.70 -4.59 2.01
CA LEU A 80 -3.00 -5.31 3.06
C LEU A 80 -1.54 -5.54 2.67
N ALA A 81 -0.67 -5.48 3.67
CA ALA A 81 0.70 -5.97 3.60
C ALA A 81 0.80 -7.22 4.45
N GLU A 82 1.13 -8.34 3.81
CA GLU A 82 1.40 -9.61 4.46
C GLU A 82 2.89 -9.90 4.42
N LEU A 83 3.43 -10.40 5.52
CA LEU A 83 4.82 -10.83 5.59
C LEU A 83 4.83 -12.23 6.17
N ASP A 84 5.36 -13.19 5.41
CA ASP A 84 5.43 -14.60 5.82
C ASP A 84 4.04 -15.16 6.18
N GLY A 85 2.99 -14.71 5.48
CA GLY A 85 1.59 -15.09 5.71
C GLY A 85 0.86 -14.32 6.81
N GLU A 86 1.55 -13.43 7.53
CA GLU A 86 0.99 -12.67 8.64
C GLU A 86 0.63 -11.24 8.21
N LEU A 87 -0.53 -10.73 8.65
CA LEU A 87 -0.91 -9.33 8.41
C LEU A 87 -0.01 -8.39 9.20
N VAL A 88 0.79 -7.59 8.50
CA VAL A 88 1.76 -6.67 9.11
C VAL A 88 1.50 -5.19 8.80
N GLY A 89 0.56 -4.89 7.90
CA GLY A 89 0.16 -3.52 7.63
C GLY A 89 -1.10 -3.39 6.79
N THR A 90 -1.71 -2.22 6.85
CA THR A 90 -2.93 -1.89 6.10
C THR A 90 -2.89 -0.45 5.62
N VAL A 91 -3.61 -0.16 4.54
CA VAL A 91 -4.07 1.19 4.18
C VAL A 91 -5.41 1.10 3.46
N ILE A 92 -6.32 2.03 3.75
CA ILE A 92 -7.50 2.25 2.92
C ILE A 92 -7.16 3.34 1.91
N ALA A 93 -7.26 3.00 0.62
CA ALA A 93 -7.08 3.87 -0.53
C ALA A 93 -8.44 4.07 -1.22
N GLY A 94 -9.29 4.92 -0.63
CA GLY A 94 -10.65 5.16 -1.12
C GLY A 94 -10.68 6.17 -2.26
N PHE A 95 -11.51 5.91 -3.28
CA PHE A 95 -11.76 6.84 -4.38
C PHE A 95 -13.27 7.01 -4.57
N ASP A 96 -13.75 8.25 -4.52
CA ASP A 96 -15.19 8.57 -4.63
C ASP A 96 -15.62 8.99 -6.04
N GLY A 97 -14.74 8.85 -7.05
CA GLY A 97 -14.94 9.37 -8.40
C GLY A 97 -14.33 10.76 -8.62
N TRP A 98 -13.88 11.43 -7.55
CA TRP A 98 -13.30 12.76 -7.62
C TRP A 98 -12.02 12.90 -6.79
N ARG A 99 -12.03 12.43 -5.55
CA ARG A 99 -10.96 12.60 -4.56
C ARG A 99 -10.41 11.25 -4.12
N CYS A 100 -9.12 11.24 -3.85
CA CYS A 100 -8.40 10.11 -3.33
C CYS A 100 -8.17 10.31 -1.84
N HIS A 101 -8.64 9.38 -1.02
CA HIS A 101 -8.58 9.49 0.43
C HIS A 101 -7.78 8.33 1.01
N LEU A 102 -6.83 8.67 1.88
CA LEU A 102 -6.03 7.69 2.62
C LEU A 102 -6.49 7.64 4.08
N TYR A 103 -6.88 6.44 4.51
CA TYR A 103 -7.23 6.16 5.89
C TYR A 103 -6.52 4.92 6.39
N ARG A 104 -6.48 4.73 7.72
CA ARG A 104 -6.02 3.49 8.35
C ARG A 104 -4.67 2.97 7.85
N LEU A 105 -3.74 3.89 7.52
CA LEU A 105 -2.33 3.53 7.34
C LEU A 105 -1.78 3.06 8.68
N ALA A 106 -1.50 1.77 8.80
CA ALA A 106 -0.97 1.16 10.01
C ALA A 106 0.06 0.10 9.65
N VAL A 107 1.11 0.00 10.47
CA VAL A 107 2.16 -1.02 10.35
C VAL A 107 2.40 -1.58 11.75
N HIS A 108 2.46 -2.91 11.85
CA HIS A 108 2.72 -3.63 13.09
C HIS A 108 3.95 -3.03 13.79
N PRO A 109 3.88 -2.65 15.09
CA PRO A 109 4.96 -1.93 15.77
C PRO A 109 6.34 -2.57 15.61
N GLU A 110 6.42 -3.89 15.79
CA GLU A 110 7.67 -4.67 15.67
C GLU A 110 8.17 -4.87 14.23
N ARG A 111 7.36 -4.50 13.23
CA ARG A 111 7.70 -4.61 11.80
C ARG A 111 7.92 -3.24 11.15
N ARG A 112 7.85 -2.15 11.92
CA ARG A 112 8.13 -0.78 11.43
C ARG A 112 9.58 -0.64 10.99
N ARG A 113 9.87 0.42 10.21
CA ARG A 113 11.20 0.73 9.65
C ARG A 113 11.76 -0.33 8.69
N ARG A 114 10.91 -1.20 8.16
CA ARG A 114 11.25 -2.23 7.15
C ARG A 114 10.66 -1.94 5.76
N GLY A 115 10.26 -0.69 5.48
CA GLY A 115 9.69 -0.30 4.19
C GLY A 115 8.21 -0.62 3.96
N ILE A 116 7.54 -1.33 4.87
CA ILE A 116 6.13 -1.78 4.72
C ILE A 116 5.17 -0.60 4.49
N GLY A 117 5.29 0.48 5.28
CA GLY A 117 4.44 1.66 5.13
C GLY A 117 4.63 2.35 3.77
N SER A 118 5.86 2.39 3.26
CA SER A 118 6.17 2.91 1.93
C SER A 118 5.56 2.03 0.84
N ALA A 119 5.67 0.70 0.96
CA ALA A 119 5.07 -0.22 -0.01
C ALA A 119 3.54 -0.08 -0.08
N LEU A 120 2.87 0.09 1.08
CA LEU A 120 1.43 0.36 1.15
C LEU A 120 1.05 1.68 0.46
N LEU A 121 1.81 2.76 0.73
CA LEU A 121 1.55 4.06 0.11
C LEU A 121 1.80 4.05 -1.39
N THR A 122 2.86 3.40 -1.86
CA THR A 122 3.12 3.23 -3.30
C THR A 122 1.97 2.49 -3.98
N ALA A 123 1.48 1.38 -3.40
CA ALA A 123 0.36 0.64 -3.96
C ALA A 123 -0.94 1.48 -3.99
N ALA A 124 -1.18 2.28 -2.96
CA ALA A 124 -2.31 3.20 -2.91
C ALA A 124 -2.21 4.30 -3.98
N GLU A 125 -1.03 4.89 -4.17
CA GLU A 125 -0.78 5.92 -5.18
C GLU A 125 -0.90 5.38 -6.60
N GLU A 126 -0.34 4.20 -6.87
CA GLU A 126 -0.51 3.52 -8.16
C GLU A 126 -1.99 3.26 -8.45
N ARG A 127 -2.75 2.80 -7.44
CA ARG A 127 -4.20 2.65 -7.56
C ARG A 127 -4.87 3.98 -7.90
N PHE A 128 -4.55 5.06 -7.19
CA PHE A 128 -5.12 6.37 -7.46
C PHE A 128 -4.82 6.87 -8.87
N VAL A 129 -3.59 6.70 -9.35
CA VAL A 129 -3.21 7.07 -10.72
C VAL A 129 -4.04 6.29 -11.74
N ARG A 130 -4.21 4.97 -11.56
CA ARG A 130 -5.05 4.14 -12.46
C ARG A 130 -6.50 4.63 -12.51
N LEU A 131 -7.03 5.16 -11.41
CA LEU A 131 -8.39 5.67 -11.30
C LEU A 131 -8.56 7.12 -11.79
N GLY A 132 -7.49 7.76 -12.28
CA GLY A 132 -7.52 9.17 -12.69
C GLY A 132 -7.47 10.16 -11.53
N GLY A 133 -7.03 9.69 -10.36
CA GLY A 133 -6.79 10.51 -9.18
C GLY A 133 -5.72 11.58 -9.42
N ARG A 134 -5.89 12.73 -8.79
CA ARG A 134 -4.99 13.89 -8.95
C ARG A 134 -4.22 14.27 -7.69
N ARG A 135 -4.76 13.91 -6.52
CA ARG A 135 -4.15 14.21 -5.21
C ARG A 135 -4.71 13.26 -4.16
N GLY A 136 -3.82 12.67 -3.36
CA GLY A 136 -4.17 11.92 -2.17
C GLY A 136 -4.32 12.84 -0.95
N ASP A 137 -5.46 12.77 -0.27
CA ASP A 137 -5.73 13.49 0.97
C ASP A 137 -5.73 12.49 2.15
N ALA A 138 -4.86 12.72 3.14
CA ALA A 138 -4.74 11.88 4.32
C ALA A 138 -5.19 12.62 5.57
N MET A 139 -5.81 11.89 6.50
CA MET A 139 -6.22 12.43 7.79
C MET A 139 -5.30 11.90 8.88
N VAL A 140 -4.39 12.74 9.36
CA VAL A 140 -3.32 12.35 10.29
C VAL A 140 -3.55 13.02 11.65
N LEU A 141 -3.40 12.26 12.74
CA LEU A 141 -3.50 12.80 14.09
C LEU A 141 -2.41 13.87 14.33
N THR A 142 -2.80 15.02 14.87
CA THR A 142 -1.87 16.12 15.15
C THR A 142 -0.73 15.70 16.09
N ARG A 143 -1.00 14.82 17.04
CA ARG A 143 -0.01 14.36 18.04
C ARG A 143 0.85 13.17 17.60
N ASN A 144 0.67 12.65 16.39
CA ASN A 144 1.39 11.47 15.93
C ASN A 144 2.62 11.86 15.09
N GLU A 145 3.68 12.28 15.77
CA GLU A 145 4.94 12.72 15.15
C GLU A 145 5.58 11.61 14.29
N THR A 146 5.49 10.35 14.74
CA THR A 146 6.01 9.20 14.00
C THR A 146 5.33 9.06 12.64
N ALA A 147 4.00 9.19 12.59
CA ALA A 147 3.25 9.18 11.35
C ALA A 147 3.64 10.38 10.47
N HIS A 148 3.82 11.58 11.03
CA HIS A 148 4.21 12.76 10.24
C HIS A 148 5.52 12.54 9.48
N HIS A 149 6.51 11.87 10.09
CA HIS A 149 7.74 11.52 9.39
C HIS A 149 7.50 10.56 8.21
N ALA A 150 6.63 9.56 8.39
CA ALA A 150 6.28 8.63 7.31
C ALA A 150 5.56 9.35 6.15
N TRP A 151 4.60 10.21 6.45
CA TRP A 151 3.86 11.00 5.45
C TRP A 151 4.79 11.94 4.68
N ARG A 152 5.67 12.66 5.38
CA ARG A 152 6.66 13.53 4.73
C ARG A 152 7.63 12.76 3.84
N ALA A 153 8.09 11.59 4.30
CA ALA A 153 8.97 10.74 3.50
C ALA A 153 8.30 10.22 2.22
N ALA A 154 6.97 10.08 2.22
CA ALA A 154 6.17 9.74 1.04
C ALA A 154 5.75 10.98 0.21
N GLY A 155 6.24 12.18 0.53
CA GLY A 155 5.95 13.40 -0.24
C GLY A 155 4.66 14.13 0.16
N TYR A 156 3.96 13.68 1.20
CA TYR A 156 2.80 14.39 1.76
C TYR A 156 3.24 15.50 2.71
N ALA A 157 2.52 16.62 2.67
CA ALA A 157 2.73 17.73 3.59
C ALA A 157 1.39 18.15 4.24
N PRO A 158 1.41 18.70 5.46
CA PRO A 158 0.22 19.30 6.05
C PRO A 158 -0.32 20.43 5.14
N GLU A 159 -1.63 20.44 4.90
CA GLU A 159 -2.34 21.59 4.31
C GLU A 159 -2.98 22.40 5.43
N GLU A 160 -2.48 23.62 5.66
CA GLU A 160 -2.87 24.46 6.80
C GLU A 160 -4.04 25.39 6.49
N ARG A 161 -4.34 25.62 5.20
CA ARG A 161 -5.43 26.54 4.79
C ARG A 161 -6.80 26.01 5.16
N TRP A 162 -6.96 24.68 5.23
CA TRP A 162 -8.23 24.02 5.48
C TRP A 162 -8.11 23.08 6.69
N ARG A 163 -9.21 22.93 7.44
CA ARG A 163 -9.31 22.04 8.59
C ARG A 163 -10.41 21.01 8.35
N ARG A 164 -10.34 19.87 9.04
CA ARG A 164 -11.46 18.91 9.09
C ARG A 164 -12.59 19.50 9.92
N TRP A 165 -13.79 19.53 9.35
CA TRP A 165 -15.03 19.77 10.09
C TRP A 165 -15.82 18.46 10.12
N THR A 166 -16.37 18.10 11.28
CA THR A 166 -17.10 16.84 11.47
C THR A 166 -18.41 17.08 12.18
N LYS A 167 -19.46 16.39 11.73
CA LYS A 167 -20.74 16.28 12.42
C LYS A 167 -21.20 14.81 12.34
N PRO A 168 -21.58 14.17 13.46
CA PRO A 168 -22.21 12.86 13.40
C PRO A 168 -23.55 12.95 12.63
N LEU A 169 -23.88 11.93 11.85
CA LEU A 169 -25.13 11.87 11.06
C LEU A 169 -26.21 11.05 11.77
N THR A 170 -25.81 10.26 12.75
CA THR A 170 -26.65 9.45 13.62
C THR A 170 -26.18 9.69 15.05
N ASP A 171 -27.10 9.53 15.99
CA ASP A 171 -26.85 9.71 17.43
C ASP A 171 -25.93 8.62 18.01
#